data_AF-A0A3B0ZQ33-F1
#
_entry.id   AF-A0A3B0ZQ33-F1
#
_cell.length_a   1.000
_cell.length_b   1.000
_cell.length_c   1.000
_cell.angle_alpha   90.00
_cell.angle_beta   90.00
_cell.angle_gamma   90.00
#
_symmetry.space_group_name_H-M   'P 1'
#
loop_
_entity.id
_entity.type
_entity.pdbx_description
1 polymer ?
#
loop_
_entity_poly.entity_id
_entity_poly.type
_entity_poly.pdbx_seq_one_letter_code
_entity_poly.pdbx_strand_id
1 'polypeptide(L)' 'MNWESPSQFFAMGGHGPYIWASFGLLLLFILIEVFSVRKRRKDLIRRLKRLMQVQAKMVEKE' A
#
# COMPACT_ATOMS: atom_id res chain seq x y z
N MET A 1 17.44 34.08 16.42
CA MET A 1 16.69 32.87 16.83
C MET A 1 15.23 33.21 16.70
N ASN A 2 14.56 32.83 15.62
CA ASN A 2 13.11 32.99 15.47
C ASN A 2 12.64 32.09 14.34
N TRP A 3 12.35 30.84 14.70
CA TRP A 3 11.69 29.87 13.83
C TRP A 3 10.18 30.14 13.90
N GLU A 4 9.75 31.29 13.39
CA GLU A 4 8.45 31.88 13.77
C GLU A 4 7.22 31.17 13.20
N SER A 5 7.34 30.19 12.29
CA SER A 5 6.15 29.41 11.91
C SER A 5 6.46 28.09 11.19
N PRO A 6 5.69 27.01 11.49
CA PRO A 6 5.64 25.79 10.67
C PRO A 6 5.35 26.07 9.19
N SER A 7 4.59 27.13 8.88
CA SER A 7 4.27 27.54 7.51
C SER A 7 5.50 27.90 6.68
N GLN A 8 6.55 28.48 7.26
CA GLN A 8 7.82 28.78 6.55
C GLN A 8 8.66 27.53 6.25
N PHE A 9 8.48 26.44 7.00
CA PHE A 9 9.09 25.14 6.71
C PHE A 9 8.42 24.45 5.51
N PHE A 10 7.09 24.52 5.44
CA PHE A 10 6.31 24.04 4.30
C PHE A 10 6.37 24.98 3.09
N ALA A 11 6.81 26.22 3.28
CA ALA A 11 6.92 27.23 2.23
C ALA A 11 8.34 27.77 2.09
N MET A 12 9.38 26.97 2.40
CA MET A 12 10.81 27.34 2.23
C MET A 12 11.02 28.03 0.87
N GLY A 13 11.07 29.36 0.86
CA GLY A 13 11.20 30.18 -0.35
C GLY A 13 10.09 30.08 -1.42
N GLY A 14 8.91 29.52 -1.11
CA GLY A 14 7.77 29.39 -2.05
C GLY A 14 7.62 28.05 -2.78
N HIS A 15 8.55 27.10 -2.60
CA HIS A 15 8.55 25.80 -3.30
C HIS A 15 8.12 24.60 -2.46
N GLY A 16 8.01 24.73 -1.14
CA GLY A 16 7.68 23.59 -0.29
C GLY A 16 6.35 22.86 -0.60
N PRO A 17 5.24 23.49 -1.08
CA PRO A 17 4.07 22.71 -1.50
C PRO A 17 4.36 21.72 -2.64
N TYR A 18 5.29 22.03 -3.55
CA TYR A 18 5.69 21.11 -4.63
C TYR A 18 6.46 19.90 -4.11
N ILE A 19 7.34 20.11 -3.14
CA ILE A 19 8.15 19.05 -2.53
C ILE A 19 7.23 18.08 -1.79
N TRP A 20 6.38 18.60 -0.91
CA TRP A 20 5.42 17.80 -0.16
C TRP A 20 4.39 17.11 -1.07
N ALA A 21 3.95 17.75 -2.15
CA ALA A 21 3.09 17.10 -3.15
C ALA A 21 3.82 15.93 -3.83
N SER A 22 5.09 16.08 -4.21
CA SER A 22 5.87 15.02 -4.87
C SER A 22 6.14 13.83 -3.92
N PHE A 23 6.51 14.11 -2.67
CA PHE A 23 6.66 13.08 -1.64
C PHE A 23 5.33 12.41 -1.29
N GLY A 24 4.25 13.19 -1.20
CA GLY A 24 2.90 12.68 -1.00
C GLY A 24 2.44 11.78 -2.14
N LEU A 25 2.75 12.16 -3.39
CA LEU A 25 2.44 11.37 -4.57
C LEU A 25 3.22 10.04 -4.58
N LEU A 26 4.51 10.07 -4.26
CA LEU A 26 5.32 8.86 -4.10
C LEU A 26 4.75 7.95 -3.02
N LEU A 27 4.45 8.50 -1.84
CA LEU A 27 3.86 7.76 -0.71
C LEU A 27 2.52 7.13 -1.12
N LEU A 28 1.70 7.87 -1.86
CA LEU A 28 0.41 7.38 -2.37
C LEU A 28 0.60 6.18 -3.30
N PHE A 29 1.53 6.24 -4.25
CA PHE A 29 1.84 5.11 -5.14
C PHE A 29 2.32 3.89 -4.36
N ILE A 30 3.22 4.06 -3.39
CA ILE A 30 3.70 2.98 -2.52
C ILE A 30 2.52 2.34 -1.77
N LEU A 31 1.64 3.15 -1.19
CA LEU A 31 0.47 2.64 -0.46
C LEU A 31 -0.47 1.85 -1.36
N ILE A 32 -0.73 2.34 -2.57
CA ILE A 32 -1.56 1.65 -3.57
C ILE A 32 -0.95 0.30 -3.92
N GLU A 33 0.34 0.25 -4.19
CA GLU A 33 1.04 -0.96 -4.56
C GLU A 33 1.03 -1.99 -3.42
N VAL A 34 1.35 -1.55 -2.20
CA VAL A 34 1.30 -2.39 -1.00
C VAL A 34 -0.12 -2.93 -0.77
N PHE A 35 -1.15 -2.10 -0.96
CA PHE A 35 -2.54 -2.53 -0.78
C PHE A 35 -2.96 -3.55 -1.86
N SER A 36 -2.57 -3.31 -3.10
CA SER A 36 -2.81 -4.22 -4.23
C SER A 36 -2.14 -5.58 -4.01
N VAL A 37 -0.87 -5.58 -3.60
CA VAL A 37 -0.11 -6.80 -3.26
C VAL A 37 -0.77 -7.55 -2.09
N ARG A 38 -1.20 -6.84 -1.04
CA ARG A 38 -1.91 -7.44 0.09
C ARG A 38 -3.23 -8.08 -0.33
N LYS A 39 -4.00 -7.43 -1.20
CA LYS A 39 -5.24 -7.99 -1.75
C LYS A 39 -4.96 -9.26 -2.55
N ARG A 40 -3.96 -9.22 -3.45
CA ARG A 40 -3.55 -10.37 -4.26
C ARG A 40 -3.09 -11.55 -3.39
N ARG A 41 -2.32 -11.29 -2.33
CA ARG A 41 -1.89 -12.32 -1.38
C ARG A 41 -3.07 -13.02 -0.71
N LYS A 42 -4.08 -12.27 -0.26
CA LYS A 42 -5.31 -12.83 0.32
C LYS A 42 -6.06 -13.72 -0.68
N ASP A 43 -6.17 -13.28 -1.93
CA ASP A 43 -6.85 -14.05 -2.97
C ASP A 43 -6.10 -15.34 -3.32
N LEU A 44 -4.77 -15.31 -3.39
CA LEU A 44 -3.96 -16.50 -3.62
C LEU A 44 -4.09 -17.54 -2.49
N ILE A 45 -4.03 -17.09 -1.23
CA ILE A 45 -4.24 -17.98 -0.07
C ILE A 45 -5.64 -18.60 -0.10
N ARG A 46 -6.66 -17.81 -0.42
CA ARG A 46 -8.04 -18.30 -0.54
C ARG A 46 -8.19 -19.33 -1.66
N ARG A 47 -7.51 -19.13 -2.79
CA ARG A 47 -7.49 -20.10 -3.91
C ARG A 47 -6.82 -21.40 -3.50
N LEU A 48 -5.64 -21.35 -2.87
CA LEU A 48 -4.93 -22.54 -2.40
C LEU A 48 -5.76 -23.35 -1.39
N LYS A 49 -6.42 -22.67 -0.44
CA LYS A 49 -7.31 -23.35 0.53
C LYS A 49 -8.47 -24.08 -0.15
N ARG A 50 -9.06 -23.48 -1.19
CA ARG A 50 -10.13 -24.14 -1.98
C ARG A 50 -9.62 -25.36 -2.73
N LEU A 51 -8.43 -25.28 -3.34
CA LEU A 51 -7.84 -26.41 -4.06
C LEU A 51 -7.58 -27.60 -3.14
N MET A 52 -7.04 -27.36 -1.93
CA MET A 52 -6.85 -28.42 -0.93
C MET A 52 -8.18 -29.06 -0.51
N GLN A 53 -9.24 -28.27 -0.33
CA GLN A 53 -10.56 -28.80 0.02
C GLN A 53 -11.17 -29.64 -1.11
N VAL A 54 -10.97 -29.25 -2.37
CA VAL A 54 -11.44 -30.04 -3.52
C VAL A 54 -10.65 -31.34 -3.65
N GLN A 55 -9.32 -31.30 -3.48
CA GLN A 55 -8.48 -32.51 -3.50
C GLN A 55 -8.84 -33.49 -2.39
N ALA A 56 -9.03 -33.03 -1.14
CA ALA A 56 -9.40 -33.89 -0.03
C ALA A 56 -10.72 -34.64 -0.29
N LYS A 57 -11.69 -33.98 -0.92
CA LYS A 57 -12.96 -34.61 -1.30
C LYS A 57 -12.85 -35.61 -2.45
N MET A 58 -11.84 -35.49 -3.31
CA MET A 58 -11.63 -36.47 -4.39
C MET A 58 -10.90 -37.70 -3.89
N VAL A 59 -9.93 -37.54 -2.97
CA VAL A 59 -9.23 -38.66 -2.33
C VAL A 59 -10.16 -39.50 -1.44
N GLU A 60 -11.12 -38.89 -0.76
CA GLU A 60 -12.09 -39.61 0.08
C GLU A 60 -13.15 -40.38 -0.73
N LYS A 61 -13.26 -40.10 -2.04
CA LYS A 61 -14.28 -40.69 -2.92
C LYS A 61 -13.73 -41.80 -3.82
N GLU A 62 -12.42 -42.03 -3.82
CA GLU A 62 -11.77 -43.20 -4.44
C GLU A 62 -11.58 -44.33 -3.41
#